data_AF-F6HYL4-F1
#
_entry.id   AF-F6HYL4-F1
#
_cell.length_a   1.000
_cell.length_b   1.000
_cell.length_c   1.000
_cell.angle_alpha   90.00
_cell.angle_beta   90.00
_cell.angle_gamma   90.00
#
_symmetry.space_group_name_H-M   'P 1'
#
loop_
_entity.id
_entity.type
_entity.pdbx_description
1 polymer ?
#
loop_
_entity_poly.entity_id
_entity_poly.type
_entity_poly.pdbx_seq_one_letter_code
_entity_poly.pdbx_strand_id
1 'polypeptide(L)'
;MGPYVNGKECVYVSGVVQSVSPTMRIRRKSHNDIVPKRDITFADKTKKTVVVSLWNDHATNVGQELLDNADKFPIVAIKSLKVGDFQGASMASIRSDISPSKGGVRSMYYDRVSLSHVTSNPSLGEDKPSFFSIRAYISFIKPDQTMWYRACKTCNKKVTDAIGSGYWCEGCQKNDDECSLRYIMVVKVSDASGEAWLSLFNDQAERIFGCSADELDKLKSQEGEENLFQQKLKEAIWVPQLFRISVAQHEYMNEKRQRITARAVVPVDFAAESRLLLEEISKMKTSQ
;
A
#
# COMPACT_ATOMS: atom_id res chain seq x y z
N MET A 1 26.20 -12.18 -6.00
CA MET A 1 25.37 -11.24 -5.21
C MET A 1 25.69 -9.77 -5.49
N GLY A 2 26.93 -9.39 -5.79
CA GLY A 2 27.33 -7.98 -6.05
C GLY A 2 26.39 -7.15 -6.94
N PRO A 3 25.91 -7.66 -8.09
CA PRO A 3 24.98 -6.90 -8.95
C PRO A 3 23.60 -6.59 -8.33
N TYR A 4 23.21 -7.32 -7.27
CA TYR A 4 21.91 -7.20 -6.61
C TYR A 4 21.95 -6.33 -5.35
N VAL A 5 23.15 -5.91 -4.92
CA VAL A 5 23.33 -5.06 -3.73
C VAL A 5 22.62 -3.74 -3.94
N ASN A 6 21.72 -3.39 -3.03
CA ASN A 6 20.85 -2.21 -3.12
C ASN A 6 19.98 -2.17 -4.38
N GLY A 7 19.86 -3.30 -5.08
CA GLY A 7 19.03 -3.48 -6.26
C GLY A 7 17.54 -3.58 -5.92
N LYS A 8 16.70 -3.37 -6.93
CA LYS A 8 15.23 -3.52 -6.79
C LYS A 8 14.76 -4.97 -6.87
N GLU A 9 15.57 -5.82 -7.49
CA GLU A 9 15.23 -7.22 -7.72
C GLU A 9 15.42 -8.05 -6.45
N CYS A 10 14.49 -8.96 -6.22
CA CYS A 10 14.59 -9.93 -5.14
C CYS A 10 15.29 -11.19 -5.64
N VAL A 11 16.14 -11.77 -4.79
CA VAL A 11 16.89 -12.98 -5.12
C VAL A 11 16.37 -14.19 -4.36
N TYR A 12 16.70 -15.38 -4.85
CA TYR A 12 16.42 -16.66 -4.24
C TYR A 12 17.75 -17.30 -3.87
N VAL A 13 17.82 -17.89 -2.68
CA VAL A 13 19.04 -18.54 -2.20
C VAL A 13 18.71 -19.84 -1.49
N SER A 14 19.63 -20.78 -1.54
CA SER A 14 19.57 -21.99 -0.73
C SER A 14 20.95 -22.36 -0.25
N GLY A 15 21.05 -22.91 0.95
CA GLY A 15 22.33 -23.37 1.50
C GLY A 15 22.19 -24.02 2.85
N VAL A 16 23.31 -24.50 3.36
CA VAL A 16 23.42 -25.18 4.65
C VAL A 16 23.64 -24.14 5.74
N VAL A 17 22.77 -24.11 6.74
CA VAL A 17 22.91 -23.23 7.91
C VAL A 17 24.19 -23.59 8.68
N GLN A 18 25.01 -22.59 8.94
CA GLN A 18 26.28 -22.69 9.65
C GLN A 18 26.16 -22.16 11.08
N SER A 19 25.41 -21.08 11.28
CA SER A 19 25.19 -20.51 12.60
C SER A 19 23.91 -19.68 12.64
N VAL A 20 23.35 -19.56 13.85
CA VAL A 20 22.14 -18.77 14.11
C VAL A 20 22.38 -17.93 15.36
N SER A 21 22.10 -16.63 15.29
CA SER A 21 22.26 -15.73 16.43
C SER A 21 21.13 -15.91 17.46
N PRO A 22 21.30 -15.44 18.70
CA PRO A 22 20.17 -15.21 19.61
C PRO A 22 19.19 -14.16 19.04
N THR A 23 17.95 -14.16 19.55
CA THR A 23 16.97 -13.10 19.19
C THR A 23 17.37 -11.77 19.82
N MET A 24 17.52 -10.75 18.98
CA MET A 24 17.72 -9.35 19.36
C MET A 24 16.39 -8.58 19.30
N ARG A 25 16.29 -7.48 20.05
CA ARG A 25 15.16 -6.54 19.97
C ARG A 25 15.65 -5.22 19.37
N ILE A 26 15.18 -4.88 18.17
CA ILE A 26 15.60 -3.71 17.41
C ILE A 26 14.46 -2.69 17.39
N ARG A 27 14.73 -1.43 17.73
CA ARG A 27 13.77 -0.33 17.61
C ARG A 27 13.75 0.19 16.16
N ARG A 28 12.58 0.20 15.52
CA ARG A 28 12.41 0.73 14.16
C ARG A 28 12.40 2.26 14.16
N LYS A 29 13.18 2.87 13.27
CA LYS A 29 13.24 4.34 13.09
C LYS A 29 11.95 4.93 12.50
N SER A 30 11.13 4.14 11.81
CA SER A 30 9.93 4.62 11.10
C SER A 30 8.70 4.77 12.00
N HIS A 31 8.42 3.76 12.84
CA HIS A 31 7.22 3.65 13.66
C HIS A 31 7.49 3.59 15.18
N ASN A 32 8.76 3.68 15.60
CA ASN A 32 9.23 3.57 17.00
C ASN A 32 8.93 2.21 17.68
N ASP A 33 8.33 1.25 16.97
CA ASP A 33 8.08 -0.10 17.47
C ASP A 33 9.37 -0.90 17.71
N ILE A 34 9.34 -1.76 18.72
CA ILE A 34 10.41 -2.73 19.02
C ILE A 34 10.06 -4.05 18.33
N VAL A 35 10.94 -4.50 17.41
CA VAL A 35 10.73 -5.72 16.63
C VAL A 35 11.85 -6.73 16.92
N PRO A 36 11.52 -8.03 17.05
CA PRO A 36 12.56 -9.05 17.18
C PRO A 36 13.29 -9.23 15.83
N LYS A 37 14.61 -9.41 15.92
CA LYS A 37 15.53 -9.67 14.82
C LYS A 37 16.39 -10.88 15.18
N ARG A 38 16.70 -11.75 14.22
CA ARG A 38 17.67 -12.83 14.39
C ARG A 38 18.45 -13.01 13.09
N ASP A 39 19.76 -13.20 13.17
CA ASP A 39 20.59 -13.40 11.98
C ASP A 39 20.93 -14.89 11.83
N ILE A 40 20.76 -15.42 10.61
CA ILE A 40 21.19 -16.76 10.22
C ILE A 40 22.33 -16.64 9.22
N THR A 41 23.38 -17.45 9.39
CA THR A 41 24.48 -17.56 8.44
C THR A 41 24.38 -18.91 7.75
N PHE A 42 24.39 -18.93 6.43
CA PHE A 42 24.42 -20.18 5.66
C PHE A 42 25.45 -20.09 4.54
N ALA A 43 25.89 -21.25 4.07
CA ALA A 43 26.88 -21.40 3.00
C ALA A 43 26.33 -22.25 1.87
N ASP A 44 26.82 -22.00 0.65
CA ASP A 44 26.58 -22.85 -0.50
C ASP A 44 27.85 -23.65 -0.88
N LYS A 45 27.77 -24.38 -2.00
CA LYS A 45 28.88 -25.16 -2.57
C LYS A 45 30.15 -24.35 -2.88
N THR A 46 30.04 -23.01 -2.98
CA THR A 46 31.18 -22.12 -3.24
C THR A 46 31.96 -21.80 -1.97
N LYS A 47 31.54 -22.32 -0.81
CA LYS A 47 32.11 -22.05 0.54
C LYS A 47 32.04 -20.58 0.95
N LYS A 48 31.26 -19.76 0.24
CA LYS A 48 30.96 -18.39 0.64
C LYS A 48 29.77 -18.41 1.58
N THR A 49 29.87 -17.63 2.65
CA THR A 49 28.78 -17.45 3.61
C THR A 49 27.98 -16.21 3.28
N VAL A 50 26.69 -16.26 3.62
CA VAL A 50 25.80 -15.11 3.56
C VAL A 50 25.00 -15.03 4.85
N VAL A 51 24.81 -13.81 5.34
CA VAL A 51 24.00 -13.54 6.53
C VAL A 51 22.61 -13.07 6.09
N VAL A 52 21.58 -13.76 6.56
CA VAL A 52 20.18 -13.36 6.42
C VAL A 52 19.60 -12.93 7.77
N SER A 53 19.04 -11.73 7.84
CA SER A 53 18.26 -11.24 8.97
C SER A 53 16.80 -11.69 8.86
N LEU A 54 16.37 -12.50 9.82
CA LEU A 54 15.00 -12.84 10.16
C LEU A 54 14.40 -11.75 11.06
N TRP A 55 13.11 -11.47 10.88
CA TRP A 55 12.39 -10.43 11.63
C TRP A 55 11.05 -10.97 12.13
N ASN A 56 10.52 -10.41 13.22
CA ASN A 56 9.19 -10.79 13.76
C ASN A 56 9.08 -12.29 14.05
N ASP A 57 7.95 -12.89 13.75
CA ASP A 57 7.63 -14.30 13.90
C ASP A 57 8.65 -15.20 13.21
N HIS A 58 9.29 -14.76 12.11
CA HIS A 58 10.39 -15.53 11.53
C HIS A 58 11.63 -15.51 12.41
N ALA A 59 11.88 -14.44 13.18
CA ALA A 59 12.98 -14.41 14.15
C ALA A 59 12.69 -15.25 15.40
N THR A 60 11.43 -15.34 15.83
CA THR A 60 11.04 -16.05 17.07
C THR A 60 10.60 -17.49 16.87
N ASN A 61 10.07 -17.85 15.70
CA ASN A 61 9.54 -19.19 15.41
C ASN A 61 10.54 -19.94 14.54
N VAL A 62 10.58 -19.67 13.24
CA VAL A 62 11.50 -20.33 12.28
C VAL A 62 12.96 -20.15 12.71
N GLY A 63 13.33 -18.96 13.14
CA GLY A 63 14.68 -18.66 13.63
C GLY A 63 15.02 -19.38 14.93
N GLN A 64 14.04 -19.73 15.76
CA GLN A 64 14.24 -20.55 16.95
C GLN A 64 14.39 -22.02 16.58
N GLU A 65 13.54 -22.55 15.70
CA GLU A 65 13.66 -23.91 15.18
C GLU A 65 15.01 -24.14 14.50
N LEU A 66 15.50 -23.17 13.71
CA LEU A 66 16.82 -23.23 13.09
C LEU A 66 17.96 -23.16 14.11
N LEU A 67 17.78 -22.44 15.22
CA LEU A 67 18.76 -22.41 16.30
C LEU A 67 18.82 -23.76 17.02
N ASP A 68 17.65 -24.34 17.32
CA ASP A 68 17.53 -25.61 18.02
C ASP A 68 18.05 -26.80 17.21
N ASN A 69 18.14 -26.65 15.89
CA ASN A 69 18.65 -27.67 14.97
C ASN A 69 19.98 -27.26 14.31
N ALA A 70 20.66 -26.20 14.76
CA ALA A 70 21.86 -25.69 14.10
C ALA A 70 22.99 -26.72 14.03
N ASP A 71 23.09 -27.61 15.02
CA ASP A 71 24.01 -28.74 15.12
C ASP A 71 23.76 -29.84 14.08
N LYS A 72 22.56 -29.87 13.50
CA LYS A 72 22.16 -30.82 12.43
C LYS A 72 22.38 -30.27 11.03
N PHE A 73 22.96 -29.07 10.90
CA PHE A 73 23.27 -28.42 9.62
C PHE A 73 22.08 -28.39 8.64
N PRO A 74 20.93 -27.80 9.01
CA PRO A 74 19.74 -27.82 8.18
C PRO A 74 19.96 -27.06 6.88
N ILE A 75 19.35 -27.56 5.79
CA ILE A 75 19.32 -26.86 4.51
C ILE A 75 18.14 -25.90 4.52
N VAL A 76 18.40 -24.63 4.21
CA VAL A 76 17.37 -23.61 4.03
C VAL A 76 17.28 -23.20 2.57
N ALA A 77 16.05 -22.98 2.10
CA ALA A 77 15.77 -22.33 0.83
C ALA A 77 14.90 -21.11 1.11
N ILE A 78 15.40 -19.93 0.74
CA ILE A 78 14.77 -18.66 1.08
C ILE A 78 14.47 -17.92 -0.22
N LYS A 79 13.19 -17.60 -0.38
CA LYS A 79 12.63 -16.93 -1.54
C LYS A 79 12.48 -15.43 -1.27
N SER A 80 12.68 -14.63 -2.31
CA SER A 80 12.42 -13.19 -2.31
C SER A 80 13.22 -12.44 -1.24
N LEU A 81 14.53 -12.34 -1.40
CA LEU A 81 15.40 -11.61 -0.47
C LEU A 81 15.87 -10.29 -1.08
N LYS A 82 15.97 -9.25 -0.24
CA LYS A 82 16.66 -8.01 -0.58
C LYS A 82 18.11 -8.09 -0.12
N VAL A 83 19.03 -7.67 -0.98
CA VAL A 83 20.46 -7.65 -0.71
C VAL A 83 20.87 -6.23 -0.33
N GLY A 84 21.40 -6.06 0.88
CA GLY A 84 22.01 -4.83 1.37
C GLY A 84 23.53 -4.98 1.52
N ASP A 85 24.20 -3.86 1.81
CA ASP A 85 25.64 -3.73 2.00
C ASP A 85 26.07 -3.56 3.46
N PHE A 86 25.15 -3.73 4.42
CA PHE A 86 25.46 -3.53 5.83
C PHE A 86 26.40 -4.62 6.35
N GLN A 87 27.63 -4.22 6.73
CA GLN A 87 28.73 -5.09 7.20
C GLN A 87 29.13 -6.20 6.21
N GLY A 88 29.05 -5.91 4.91
CA GLY A 88 29.22 -6.88 3.83
C GLY A 88 27.90 -7.15 3.10
N ALA A 89 27.81 -8.20 2.29
CA ALA A 89 26.55 -8.58 1.64
C ALA A 89 25.62 -9.23 2.67
N SER A 90 24.77 -8.43 3.31
CA SER A 90 23.73 -8.91 4.22
C SER A 90 22.38 -8.94 3.50
N MET A 91 21.53 -9.87 3.88
CA MET A 91 20.23 -10.07 3.27
C MET A 91 19.16 -9.94 4.33
N ALA A 92 18.03 -9.34 4.01
CA ALA A 92 16.88 -9.34 4.89
C ALA A 92 15.81 -10.27 4.32
N SER A 93 15.34 -11.22 5.13
CA SER A 93 14.08 -11.89 4.85
C SER A 93 13.02 -10.81 4.64
N ILE A 94 12.39 -10.82 3.47
CA ILE A 94 11.20 -10.01 3.27
C ILE A 94 10.17 -10.65 4.18
N ARG A 95 9.79 -9.96 5.26
CA ARG A 95 8.57 -10.34 5.98
C ARG A 95 7.44 -10.39 4.95
N SER A 96 6.42 -11.18 5.24
CA SER A 96 5.05 -10.90 4.80
C SER A 96 4.64 -9.43 5.05
N ASP A 97 5.28 -8.72 6.01
CA ASP A 97 5.14 -7.27 6.23
C ASP A 97 6.25 -6.42 5.55
N ILE A 98 5.88 -5.89 4.41
CA ILE A 98 6.70 -5.09 3.49
C ILE A 98 7.09 -3.73 4.10
N SER A 99 8.39 -3.42 4.09
CA SER A 99 8.84 -2.02 3.94
C SER A 99 8.88 -1.66 2.45
N PRO A 100 8.47 -0.43 2.08
CA PRO A 100 7.80 -0.13 0.83
C PRO A 100 8.77 -0.18 -0.36
N SER A 101 8.77 -1.30 -1.09
CA SER A 101 9.12 -1.25 -2.52
C SER A 101 7.85 -0.89 -3.28
N LYS A 102 7.92 0.24 -3.99
CA LYS A 102 6.89 0.71 -4.92
C LYS A 102 6.40 -0.44 -5.81
N GLY A 103 5.09 -0.70 -5.79
CA GLY A 103 4.35 -1.14 -6.96
C GLY A 103 4.26 -2.64 -7.28
N GLY A 104 4.15 -3.53 -6.29
CA GLY A 104 3.78 -4.93 -6.54
C GLY A 104 2.38 -5.26 -5.99
N VAL A 105 1.47 -5.77 -6.84
CA VAL A 105 0.09 -6.18 -6.49
C VAL A 105 0.04 -7.16 -5.31
N ARG A 106 1.08 -7.99 -5.12
CA ARG A 106 1.20 -8.92 -3.98
C ARG A 106 1.29 -8.24 -2.61
N SER A 107 1.70 -6.98 -2.54
CA SER A 107 1.83 -6.28 -1.25
C SER A 107 0.49 -6.10 -0.55
N MET A 108 -0.61 -5.96 -1.29
CA MET A 108 -1.88 -5.47 -0.75
C MET A 108 -2.72 -6.53 -0.01
N TYR A 109 -2.31 -7.79 -0.09
CA TYR A 109 -2.97 -8.90 0.59
C TYR A 109 -2.38 -9.17 1.98
N TYR A 110 -1.06 -9.01 2.15
CA TYR A 110 -0.38 -9.44 3.38
C TYR A 110 -0.36 -8.39 4.50
N ASP A 111 -0.40 -7.09 4.17
CA ASP A 111 -0.52 -6.01 5.17
C ASP A 111 -1.95 -5.44 5.24
N ARG A 112 -2.92 -6.33 5.00
CA ARG A 112 -4.34 -5.98 4.99
C ARG A 112 -4.87 -5.87 6.41
N VAL A 113 -5.62 -4.80 6.66
CA VAL A 113 -6.38 -4.59 7.90
C VAL A 113 -7.85 -4.34 7.57
N SER A 114 -8.72 -4.47 8.57
CA SER A 114 -10.12 -4.06 8.45
C SER A 114 -10.26 -2.54 8.52
N LEU A 115 -11.36 -1.98 8.02
CA LEU A 115 -11.67 -0.56 8.20
C LEU A 115 -11.73 -0.19 9.69
N SER A 116 -12.32 -1.03 10.53
CA SER A 116 -12.42 -0.80 11.97
C SER A 116 -11.04 -0.63 12.63
N HIS A 117 -10.02 -1.37 12.19
CA HIS A 117 -8.65 -1.22 12.71
C HIS A 117 -8.10 0.20 12.48
N VAL A 118 -8.48 0.83 11.38
CA VAL A 118 -8.08 2.20 11.04
C VAL A 118 -8.92 3.22 11.80
N THR A 119 -10.24 3.03 11.83
CA THR A 119 -11.17 4.02 12.37
C THR A 119 -11.32 3.96 13.89
N SER A 120 -10.99 2.84 14.53
CA SER A 120 -11.08 2.69 15.99
C SER A 120 -9.98 3.45 16.75
N ASN A 121 -8.91 3.84 16.06
CA ASN A 121 -7.82 4.62 16.64
C ASN A 121 -7.75 6.02 16.00
N PRO A 122 -8.36 7.05 16.63
CA PRO A 122 -8.35 8.41 16.11
C PRO A 122 -6.96 9.07 16.04
N SER A 123 -5.99 8.63 16.86
CA SER A 123 -4.62 9.16 16.86
C SER A 123 -3.72 8.52 15.79
N LEU A 124 -4.23 7.52 15.06
CA LEU A 124 -3.47 6.89 13.99
C LEU A 124 -3.13 7.90 12.90
N GLY A 125 -1.83 8.09 12.67
CA GLY A 125 -1.31 9.03 11.68
C GLY A 125 -1.06 10.46 12.20
N GLU A 126 -1.00 10.67 13.53
CA GLU A 126 -0.75 11.98 14.16
C GLU A 126 0.65 12.54 13.83
N ASP A 127 1.72 11.80 14.14
CA ASP A 127 3.09 12.27 13.88
C ASP A 127 3.52 12.09 12.41
N LYS A 128 3.20 10.92 11.85
CA LYS A 128 3.58 10.50 10.49
C LYS A 128 2.47 9.69 9.87
N PRO A 129 2.27 9.78 8.54
CA PRO A 129 1.26 8.97 7.88
C PRO A 129 1.50 7.47 8.07
N SER A 130 0.47 6.76 8.51
CA SER A 130 0.45 5.30 8.58
C SER A 130 -0.08 4.73 7.28
N PHE A 131 0.44 3.59 6.83
CA PHE A 131 0.07 2.98 5.56
C PHE A 131 -0.44 1.56 5.75
N PHE A 132 -1.58 1.27 5.14
CA PHE A 132 -2.23 -0.03 5.23
C PHE A 132 -2.81 -0.44 3.89
N SER A 133 -3.12 -1.71 3.74
CA SER A 133 -4.00 -2.17 2.66
C SER A 133 -5.36 -2.52 3.25
N ILE A 134 -6.43 -2.26 2.50
CA ILE A 134 -7.79 -2.63 2.89
C ILE A 134 -8.49 -3.28 1.70
N ARG A 135 -9.40 -4.20 1.97
CA ARG A 135 -10.39 -4.69 0.99
C ARG A 135 -11.73 -4.10 1.34
N ALA A 136 -12.28 -3.27 0.47
CA ALA A 136 -13.54 -2.60 0.73
C ALA A 136 -14.34 -2.42 -0.56
N TYR A 137 -15.61 -2.08 -0.39
CA TYR A 137 -16.50 -1.67 -1.46
C TYR A 137 -16.70 -0.17 -1.36
N ILE A 138 -16.75 0.54 -2.49
CA ILE A 138 -17.31 1.90 -2.49
C ILE A 138 -18.80 1.72 -2.27
N SER A 139 -19.32 2.17 -1.13
CA SER A 139 -20.73 2.01 -0.77
C SER A 139 -21.57 3.23 -1.16
N PHE A 140 -20.95 4.41 -1.23
CA PHE A 140 -21.63 5.64 -1.59
C PHE A 140 -20.67 6.67 -2.21
N ILE A 141 -21.13 7.33 -3.27
CA ILE A 141 -20.49 8.47 -3.90
C ILE A 141 -21.46 9.63 -3.84
N LYS A 142 -21.08 10.73 -3.19
CA LYS A 142 -21.90 11.94 -3.10
C LYS A 142 -21.97 12.63 -4.46
N PRO A 143 -23.13 12.73 -5.16
CA PRO A 143 -23.19 13.24 -6.54
C PRO A 143 -22.93 14.75 -6.67
N ASP A 144 -23.29 15.52 -5.64
CA ASP A 144 -23.20 16.99 -5.55
C ASP A 144 -21.85 17.48 -5.02
N GLN A 145 -20.90 16.58 -4.73
CA GLN A 145 -19.58 16.98 -4.30
C GLN A 145 -18.76 17.60 -5.45
N THR A 146 -17.72 18.36 -5.10
CA THR A 146 -16.67 18.76 -6.05
C THR A 146 -15.89 17.52 -6.49
N MET A 147 -16.12 17.05 -7.71
CA MET A 147 -15.51 15.80 -8.22
C MET A 147 -14.10 16.01 -8.77
N TRP A 148 -13.80 17.19 -9.30
CA TRP A 148 -12.55 17.52 -9.99
C TRP A 148 -12.16 18.99 -9.83
N TYR A 149 -10.92 19.31 -10.17
CA TYR A 149 -10.41 20.68 -10.26
C TYR A 149 -9.69 20.90 -11.60
N ARG A 150 -9.67 22.15 -12.07
CA ARG A 150 -8.88 22.56 -13.25
C ARG A 150 -7.40 22.52 -12.94
N ALA A 151 -6.62 21.83 -13.77
CA ALA A 151 -5.20 21.61 -13.57
C ALA A 151 -4.36 21.95 -14.81
N CYS A 152 -3.12 22.38 -14.59
CA CYS A 152 -2.16 22.62 -15.65
C CYS A 152 -1.74 21.29 -16.27
N LYS A 153 -1.80 21.18 -17.60
CA LYS A 153 -1.42 19.98 -18.36
C LYS A 153 0.05 19.60 -18.20
N THR A 154 0.91 20.55 -17.83
CA THR A 154 2.36 20.33 -17.67
C THR A 154 2.72 19.83 -16.26
N CYS A 155 2.19 20.44 -15.19
CA CYS A 155 2.63 20.15 -13.82
C CYS A 155 1.54 19.60 -12.89
N ASN A 156 0.30 19.44 -13.38
CA ASN A 156 -0.86 18.92 -12.64
C ASN A 156 -1.32 19.76 -11.43
N LYS A 157 -0.67 20.89 -11.16
CA LYS A 157 -1.10 21.84 -10.12
C LYS A 157 -2.39 22.53 -10.56
N LYS A 158 -3.19 22.91 -9.57
CA LYS A 158 -4.43 23.66 -9.78
C LYS A 158 -4.11 24.99 -10.47
N VAL A 159 -4.92 25.34 -11.46
CA VAL A 159 -4.86 26.63 -12.17
C VAL A 159 -6.00 27.53 -11.75
N THR A 160 -5.83 28.83 -11.97
CA THR A 160 -6.87 29.86 -11.80
C THR A 160 -7.18 30.49 -13.15
N ASP A 161 -8.31 31.18 -13.26
CA ASP A 161 -8.61 31.95 -14.46
C ASP A 161 -7.58 33.08 -14.61
N ALA A 162 -7.02 33.25 -15.81
CA ALA A 162 -6.06 34.30 -16.10
C ALA A 162 -6.77 35.66 -16.26
N ILE A 163 -6.00 36.77 -16.22
CA ILE A 163 -6.54 38.09 -16.56
C ILE A 163 -6.77 38.11 -18.09
N GLY A 164 -8.03 38.01 -18.51
CA GLY A 164 -8.42 37.91 -19.92
C GLY A 164 -8.95 36.52 -20.25
N SER A 165 -8.23 35.78 -21.11
CA SER A 165 -8.55 34.41 -21.51
C SER A 165 -7.47 33.41 -21.07
N GLY A 166 -7.89 32.16 -20.89
CA GLY A 166 -7.00 31.06 -20.52
C GLY A 166 -6.86 30.85 -19.01
N TYR A 167 -5.84 30.09 -18.64
CA TYR A 167 -5.60 29.55 -17.31
C TYR A 167 -4.19 29.85 -16.83
N TRP A 168 -4.10 30.54 -15.70
CA TRP A 168 -2.83 30.85 -15.04
C TRP A 168 -2.38 29.70 -14.14
N CYS A 169 -1.13 29.25 -14.35
CA CYS A 169 -0.50 28.23 -13.54
C CYS A 169 0.64 28.81 -12.69
N GLU A 170 0.37 29.08 -11.41
CA GLU A 170 1.38 29.49 -10.41
C GLU A 170 2.59 28.56 -10.35
N GLY A 171 2.39 27.26 -10.55
CA GLY A 171 3.47 26.28 -10.52
C GLY A 171 4.49 26.40 -11.66
N CYS A 172 4.07 26.91 -12.81
CA CYS A 172 4.86 27.01 -14.03
C CYS A 172 5.12 28.47 -14.42
N GLN A 173 4.47 29.42 -13.74
CA GLN A 173 4.50 30.86 -14.05
C GLN A 173 4.18 31.14 -15.52
N LYS A 174 3.11 30.50 -16.03
CA LYS A 174 2.65 30.67 -17.42
C LYS A 174 1.12 30.69 -17.52
N ASN A 175 0.63 31.30 -18.60
CA ASN A 175 -0.76 31.23 -19.04
C ASN A 175 -0.87 30.18 -20.16
N ASP A 176 -1.85 29.29 -20.07
CA ASP A 176 -2.19 28.30 -21.09
C ASP A 176 -3.67 28.48 -21.48
N ASP A 177 -4.00 28.38 -22.78
CA ASP A 177 -5.40 28.53 -23.23
C ASP A 177 -6.31 27.37 -22.76
N GLU A 178 -5.72 26.20 -22.53
CA GLU A 178 -6.43 24.99 -22.12
C GLU A 178 -5.91 24.44 -20.79
N CYS A 179 -6.83 23.88 -20.00
CA CYS A 179 -6.51 23.08 -18.83
C CYS A 179 -7.06 21.66 -18.99
N SER A 180 -6.74 20.78 -18.04
CA SER A 180 -7.35 19.44 -17.92
C SER A 180 -8.03 19.33 -16.56
N LEU A 181 -9.13 18.60 -16.49
CA LEU A 181 -9.76 18.28 -15.21
C LEU A 181 -9.01 17.13 -14.51
N ARG A 182 -8.87 17.23 -13.19
CA ARG A 182 -8.28 16.16 -12.36
C ARG A 182 -9.18 15.81 -11.19
N TYR A 183 -9.41 14.53 -10.94
CA TYR A 183 -10.28 14.10 -9.85
C TYR A 183 -9.74 14.49 -8.46
N ILE A 184 -10.67 14.89 -7.58
CA ILE A 184 -10.48 15.11 -6.15
C ILE A 184 -11.75 14.74 -5.40
N MET A 185 -12.00 13.44 -5.27
CA MET A 185 -13.26 12.93 -4.73
C MET A 185 -13.11 12.43 -3.30
N VAL A 186 -14.20 12.46 -2.56
CA VAL A 186 -14.36 11.77 -1.29
C VAL A 186 -15.53 10.80 -1.43
N VAL A 187 -15.24 9.52 -1.24
CA VAL A 187 -16.23 8.43 -1.35
C VAL A 187 -16.37 7.71 -0.02
N LYS A 188 -17.53 7.12 0.24
CA LYS A 188 -17.72 6.25 1.38
C LYS A 188 -17.34 4.82 0.97
N VAL A 189 -16.51 4.18 1.78
CA VAL A 189 -16.14 2.78 1.62
C VAL A 189 -16.62 1.97 2.81
N SER A 190 -17.01 0.72 2.56
CA SER A 190 -17.51 -0.19 3.59
C SER A 190 -16.89 -1.58 3.44
N ASP A 191 -16.63 -2.23 4.57
CA ASP A 191 -16.29 -3.65 4.68
C ASP A 191 -17.14 -4.28 5.80
N ALA A 192 -16.90 -5.56 6.14
CA ALA A 192 -17.67 -6.24 7.18
C ALA A 192 -17.47 -5.65 8.59
N SER A 193 -16.45 -4.82 8.80
CA SER A 193 -16.08 -4.26 10.10
C SER A 193 -16.58 -2.84 10.33
N GLY A 194 -16.95 -2.12 9.27
CA GLY A 194 -17.43 -0.75 9.38
C GLY A 194 -17.35 0.03 8.07
N GLU A 195 -17.37 1.35 8.20
CA GLU A 195 -17.41 2.28 7.07
C GLU A 195 -16.48 3.48 7.32
N ALA A 196 -15.94 4.06 6.25
CA ALA A 196 -15.10 5.24 6.34
C ALA A 196 -15.18 6.13 5.09
N TRP A 197 -14.86 7.41 5.23
CA TRP A 197 -14.67 8.32 4.10
C TRP A 197 -13.25 8.24 3.57
N LEU A 198 -13.11 8.01 2.26
CA LEU A 198 -11.84 7.80 1.57
C LEU A 198 -11.63 8.88 0.50
N SER A 199 -10.53 9.62 0.60
CA SER A 199 -10.11 10.55 -0.45
C SER A 199 -9.51 9.78 -1.66
N LEU A 200 -10.01 10.05 -2.85
CA LEU A 200 -9.51 9.55 -4.13
C LEU A 200 -8.98 10.71 -4.98
N PHE A 201 -7.76 10.56 -5.49
CA PHE A 201 -7.18 11.49 -6.46
C PHE A 201 -7.22 10.88 -7.87
N ASN A 202 -6.84 11.69 -8.86
CA ASN A 202 -6.90 11.39 -10.29
C ASN A 202 -6.67 9.91 -10.65
N ASP A 203 -5.47 9.41 -10.44
CA ASP A 203 -5.09 8.06 -10.89
C ASP A 203 -5.88 6.92 -10.24
N GLN A 204 -6.43 7.14 -9.04
CA GLN A 204 -7.27 6.15 -8.37
C GLN A 204 -8.70 6.23 -8.90
N ALA A 205 -9.24 7.44 -9.04
CA ALA A 205 -10.57 7.67 -9.58
C ALA A 205 -10.69 7.22 -11.05
N GLU A 206 -9.71 7.53 -11.90
CA GLU A 206 -9.69 7.07 -13.30
C GLU A 206 -9.72 5.54 -13.42
N ARG A 207 -9.00 4.83 -12.53
CA ARG A 207 -9.05 3.36 -12.48
C ARG A 207 -10.40 2.82 -12.06
N ILE A 208 -11.11 3.54 -11.19
CA ILE A 208 -12.42 3.13 -10.66
C ILE A 208 -13.52 3.39 -11.70
N PHE A 209 -13.54 4.56 -12.35
CA PHE A 209 -14.55 4.92 -13.34
C PHE A 209 -14.25 4.42 -14.75
N GLY A 210 -12.97 4.11 -15.03
CA GLY A 210 -12.50 3.71 -16.35
C GLY A 210 -12.47 4.85 -17.37
N CYS A 211 -12.48 6.10 -16.93
CA CYS A 211 -12.42 7.30 -17.77
C CYS A 211 -11.74 8.45 -17.03
N SER A 212 -11.30 9.47 -17.79
CA SER A 212 -10.75 10.72 -17.29
C SER A 212 -11.81 11.63 -16.67
N ALA A 213 -11.38 12.61 -15.86
CA ALA A 213 -12.28 13.61 -15.30
C ALA A 213 -12.92 14.49 -16.39
N ASP A 214 -12.20 14.81 -17.46
CA ASP A 214 -12.73 15.54 -18.62
C ASP A 214 -13.84 14.77 -19.33
N GLU A 215 -13.71 13.45 -19.47
CA GLU A 215 -14.76 12.59 -20.04
C GLU A 215 -15.99 12.51 -19.14
N LEU A 216 -15.79 12.37 -17.83
CA LEU A 216 -16.91 12.29 -16.89
C LEU A 216 -17.66 13.63 -16.76
N ASP A 217 -16.96 14.76 -16.86
CA ASP A 217 -17.57 16.11 -16.91
C ASP A 217 -18.44 16.28 -18.17
N LYS A 218 -17.97 15.84 -19.34
CA LYS A 218 -18.77 15.83 -20.58
C LYS A 218 -20.05 15.02 -20.43
N LEU A 219 -19.99 13.84 -19.82
CA LEU A 219 -21.18 13.02 -19.54
C LEU A 219 -22.14 13.71 -18.56
N LYS A 220 -21.62 14.52 -17.63
CA LYS A 220 -22.43 15.29 -16.68
C LYS A 220 -23.16 16.46 -17.35
N SER A 221 -22.54 17.09 -18.36
CA SER A 221 -23.10 18.23 -19.10
C SER A 221 -24.07 17.85 -20.22
N GLN A 222 -24.12 16.58 -20.62
CA GLN A 222 -25.09 16.10 -21.61
C GLN A 222 -26.45 15.90 -20.95
N GLU A 223 -27.46 16.70 -21.35
CA GLU A 223 -28.85 16.51 -20.93
C GLU A 223 -29.53 15.49 -21.87
N GLY A 224 -30.01 14.36 -21.33
CA GLY A 224 -30.71 13.29 -22.05
C GLY A 224 -31.43 12.33 -21.08
N GLU A 225 -32.35 11.51 -21.61
CA GLU A 225 -33.20 10.58 -20.81
C GLU A 225 -32.40 9.51 -20.04
N GLU A 226 -31.26 9.06 -20.59
CA GLU A 226 -30.30 8.21 -19.89
C GLU A 226 -29.16 9.05 -19.31
N ASN A 227 -29.16 9.24 -17.99
CA ASN A 227 -28.09 9.94 -17.30
C ASN A 227 -26.85 9.03 -17.17
N LEU A 228 -26.05 8.96 -18.24
CA LEU A 228 -24.81 8.18 -18.33
C LEU A 228 -23.82 8.51 -17.21
N PHE A 229 -23.80 9.76 -16.75
CA PHE A 229 -23.02 10.16 -15.57
C PHE A 229 -23.47 9.40 -14.32
N GLN A 230 -24.78 9.36 -14.03
CA GLN A 230 -25.31 8.59 -12.89
C GLN A 230 -25.07 7.09 -13.06
N GLN A 231 -25.14 6.56 -14.28
CA GLN A 231 -24.81 5.17 -14.55
C GLN A 231 -23.34 4.86 -14.20
N LYS A 232 -22.39 5.70 -14.63
CA LYS A 232 -20.97 5.56 -14.27
C LYS A 232 -20.74 5.56 -12.76
N LEU A 233 -21.47 6.40 -12.01
CA LEU A 233 -21.38 6.40 -10.54
C LEU A 233 -21.91 5.10 -9.93
N LYS A 234 -23.02 4.55 -10.47
CA LYS A 234 -23.60 3.29 -10.00
C LYS A 234 -22.70 2.09 -10.29
N GLU A 235 -22.08 2.04 -11.46
CA GLU A 235 -21.13 0.98 -11.86
C GLU A 235 -19.89 0.91 -10.95
N ALA A 236 -19.48 2.04 -10.36
CA ALA A 236 -18.33 2.12 -9.47
C ALA A 236 -18.62 1.65 -8.02
N ILE A 237 -19.90 1.59 -7.63
CA ILE A 237 -20.34 1.22 -6.27
C ILE A 237 -20.51 -0.30 -6.16
N TRP A 238 -20.29 -0.85 -4.96
CA TRP A 238 -20.41 -2.29 -4.64
C TRP A 238 -19.51 -3.23 -5.46
N VAL A 239 -18.48 -2.70 -6.12
CA VAL A 239 -17.41 -3.49 -6.72
C VAL A 239 -16.29 -3.70 -5.70
N PRO A 240 -15.87 -4.94 -5.41
CA PRO A 240 -14.80 -5.20 -4.45
C PRO A 240 -13.46 -4.73 -5.00
N GLN A 241 -12.76 -3.91 -4.21
CA GLN A 241 -11.47 -3.35 -4.57
C GLN A 241 -10.46 -3.51 -3.44
N LEU A 242 -9.18 -3.58 -3.79
CA LEU A 242 -8.10 -3.45 -2.82
C LEU A 242 -7.53 -2.04 -2.90
N PHE A 243 -7.46 -1.37 -1.76
CA PHE A 243 -6.90 -0.03 -1.65
C PHE A 243 -5.63 -0.05 -0.83
N ARG A 244 -4.59 0.59 -1.34
CA ARG A 244 -3.44 0.99 -0.53
C ARG A 244 -3.78 2.35 0.02
N ILE A 245 -3.90 2.48 1.34
CA ILE A 245 -4.30 3.72 1.98
C ILE A 245 -3.15 4.33 2.76
N SER A 246 -3.19 5.66 2.87
CA SER A 246 -2.43 6.40 3.89
C SER A 246 -3.41 7.10 4.83
N VAL A 247 -3.13 7.02 6.11
CA VAL A 247 -3.88 7.63 7.20
C VAL A 247 -3.01 8.70 7.82
N ALA A 248 -3.46 9.94 7.81
CA ALA A 248 -2.76 11.07 8.42
C ALA A 248 -3.76 11.97 9.14
N GLN A 249 -3.34 12.65 10.20
CA GLN A 249 -4.16 13.70 10.80
C GLN A 249 -3.99 15.02 10.04
N HIS A 250 -5.10 15.70 9.82
CA HIS A 250 -5.14 17.07 9.35
C HIS A 250 -5.83 17.93 10.39
N GLU A 251 -5.24 19.08 10.70
CA GLU A 251 -5.83 20.08 11.56
C GLU A 251 -6.49 21.16 10.70
N TYR A 252 -7.77 21.40 10.94
CA TYR A 252 -8.52 22.49 10.32
C TYR A 252 -9.32 23.21 11.39
N MET A 253 -9.11 24.53 11.53
CA MET A 253 -9.74 25.34 12.59
C MET A 253 -9.57 24.74 14.01
N ASN A 254 -8.36 24.27 14.33
CA ASN A 254 -8.00 23.60 15.60
C ASN A 254 -8.71 22.24 15.88
N GLU A 255 -9.46 21.70 14.91
CA GLU A 255 -9.96 20.33 14.99
C GLU A 255 -9.04 19.38 14.21
N LYS A 256 -8.43 18.44 14.94
CA LYS A 256 -7.70 17.31 14.34
C LYS A 256 -8.70 16.30 13.79
N ARG A 257 -8.63 16.04 12.49
CA ARG A 257 -9.43 15.01 11.81
C ARG A 257 -8.52 14.03 11.10
N GLN A 258 -8.82 12.74 11.27
CA GLN A 258 -8.16 11.69 10.54
C GLN A 258 -8.60 11.75 9.06
N ARG A 259 -7.64 11.78 8.15
CA ARG A 259 -7.85 11.72 6.70
C ARG A 259 -7.31 10.41 6.16
N ILE A 260 -8.20 9.62 5.57
CA ILE A 260 -7.84 8.39 4.86
C ILE A 260 -7.78 8.70 3.37
N THR A 261 -6.65 8.39 2.74
CA THR A 261 -6.39 8.70 1.33
C THR A 261 -5.95 7.44 0.59
N ALA A 262 -6.59 7.14 -0.54
CA ALA A 262 -6.14 6.08 -1.43
C ALA A 262 -4.86 6.50 -2.15
N ARG A 263 -3.85 5.64 -2.11
CA ARG A 263 -2.56 5.77 -2.82
C ARG A 263 -2.45 4.83 -4.00
N ALA A 264 -3.17 3.72 -3.96
CA ALA A 264 -3.36 2.81 -5.09
C ALA A 264 -4.69 2.08 -4.94
N VAL A 265 -5.23 1.66 -6.08
CA VAL A 265 -6.42 0.81 -6.16
C VAL A 265 -6.15 -0.27 -7.20
N VAL A 266 -6.50 -1.51 -6.88
CA VAL A 266 -6.43 -2.65 -7.80
C VAL A 266 -7.66 -3.53 -7.63
N PRO A 267 -8.14 -4.17 -8.72
CA PRO A 267 -9.21 -5.14 -8.62
C PRO A 267 -8.80 -6.33 -7.73
N VAL A 268 -9.78 -6.97 -7.10
CA VAL A 268 -9.55 -8.17 -6.32
C VAL A 268 -9.25 -9.36 -7.26
N ASP A 269 -8.10 -9.99 -7.08
CA ASP A 269 -7.84 -11.35 -7.56
C ASP A 269 -8.55 -12.33 -6.62
N PHE A 270 -9.68 -12.88 -7.08
CA PHE A 270 -10.50 -13.80 -6.30
C PHE A 270 -9.81 -15.13 -6.01
N ALA A 271 -8.87 -15.59 -6.85
CA ALA A 271 -8.13 -16.81 -6.59
C ALA A 271 -7.11 -16.59 -5.47
N ALA A 272 -6.42 -15.45 -5.46
CA ALA A 272 -5.55 -15.06 -4.36
C ALA A 272 -6.33 -14.81 -3.06
N GLU A 273 -7.48 -14.15 -3.15
CA GLU A 273 -8.37 -13.90 -2.02
C GLU A 273 -8.87 -15.21 -1.39
N SER A 274 -9.32 -16.16 -2.21
CA SER A 274 -9.80 -17.46 -1.75
C SER A 274 -8.73 -18.23 -0.98
N ARG A 275 -7.48 -18.24 -1.48
CA ARG A 275 -6.37 -18.89 -0.76
C ARG A 275 -6.10 -18.24 0.60
N LEU A 276 -6.11 -16.91 0.67
CA LEU A 276 -5.91 -16.18 1.92
C LEU A 276 -7.02 -16.50 2.94
N LEU A 277 -8.29 -16.50 2.50
CA LEU A 277 -9.42 -16.84 3.37
C LEU A 277 -9.34 -18.29 3.88
N LEU A 278 -8.93 -19.24 3.04
CA LEU A 278 -8.72 -20.63 3.46
C LEU A 278 -7.62 -20.75 4.53
N GLU A 279 -6.52 -20.01 4.38
CA GLU A 279 -5.46 -19.94 5.38
C GLU A 279 -5.98 -19.35 6.71
N GLU A 280 -6.75 -18.28 6.68
CA GLU A 280 -7.34 -17.67 7.88
C GLU A 280 -8.32 -18.62 8.59
N ILE A 281 -9.21 -19.27 7.84
CA ILE A 281 -10.14 -20.28 8.38
C ILE A 281 -9.38 -21.44 9.02
N SER A 282 -8.28 -21.88 8.40
CA SER A 282 -7.47 -22.98 8.95
C SER A 282 -6.86 -22.61 10.31
N LYS A 283 -6.36 -21.37 10.47
CA LYS A 283 -5.80 -20.86 11.72
C LYS A 283 -6.84 -20.80 12.84
N MET A 284 -8.07 -20.41 12.51
CA MET A 284 -9.17 -20.37 13.49
C MET A 284 -9.52 -21.76 14.03
N LYS A 285 -9.47 -22.81 13.19
CA LYS A 285 -9.76 -24.19 13.60
C LYS A 285 -8.71 -24.77 14.56
N THR A 286 -7.46 -24.34 14.45
CA THR A 286 -6.37 -24.76 15.36
C THR A 286 -6.34 -24.02 16.70
N SER A 287 -7.16 -22.99 16.89
CA SER A 287 -7.24 -22.21 18.12
C SER A 287 -8.45 -22.56 19.01
N GLN A 288 -9.17 -23.63 18.67
CA GLN A 288 -10.18 -24.29 19.52
C GLN A 288 -9.61 -25.61 20.06
#